data_AF-K9Z107-F1
#
_entry.id   AF-K9Z107-F1
#
_cell.length_a   1.000
_cell.length_b   1.000
_cell.length_c   1.000
_cell.angle_alpha   90.00
_cell.angle_beta   90.00
_cell.angle_gamma   90.00
#
_symmetry.space_group_name_H-M   'P 1'
#
loop_
_entity.id
_entity.type
_entity.pdbx_description
1 polymer ?
#
loop_
_entity_poly.entity_id
_entity_poly.type
_entity_poly.pdbx_seq_one_letter_code
_entity_poly.pdbx_strand_id
1 'polypeptide(L)'
;MFSTEKDSQSGEKTLPHTIVTDVCEGIADCVSACPVACIHEGPSKNIKGTDWYWIDFDTCIDCGICLQVCPVEGAILAEERPELQKTPV
;
A
#
# COMPACT_ATOMS: atom_id res chain seq x y z
N MET A 1 -6.15 -13.91 -44.95
CA MET A 1 -6.12 -12.55 -44.37
C MET A 1 -7.17 -12.52 -43.27
N PHE A 2 -6.74 -12.67 -42.03
CA PHE A 2 -7.33 -12.18 -40.76
C PHE A 2 -6.60 -12.96 -39.66
N SER A 3 -5.28 -12.75 -39.60
CA SER A 3 -4.44 -13.06 -38.47
C SER A 3 -4.13 -11.71 -37.83
N THR A 4 -4.58 -11.50 -36.59
CA THR A 4 -3.92 -10.70 -35.53
C THR A 4 -4.79 -10.77 -34.28
N GLU A 5 -4.43 -11.67 -33.37
CA GLU A 5 -4.13 -11.36 -31.96
C GLU A 5 -4.96 -10.22 -31.31
N LYS A 6 -5.88 -10.59 -30.40
CA LYS A 6 -6.24 -9.76 -29.23
C LYS A 6 -6.46 -10.68 -28.03
N ASP A 7 -5.34 -11.13 -27.49
CA ASP A 7 -5.06 -11.28 -26.07
C ASP A 7 -6.19 -11.80 -25.18
N SER A 8 -6.11 -13.12 -24.95
CA SER A 8 -6.61 -13.78 -23.76
C SER A 8 -5.79 -13.38 -22.51
N GLN A 9 -5.87 -12.10 -22.12
CA GLN A 9 -5.45 -11.59 -20.80
C GLN A 9 -6.21 -10.28 -20.51
N SER A 10 -7.33 -10.38 -19.81
CA SER A 10 -7.91 -9.22 -19.11
C SER A 10 -6.87 -8.70 -18.11
N GLY A 11 -6.41 -7.47 -18.31
CA GLY A 11 -5.24 -6.87 -17.66
C GLY A 11 -5.05 -7.25 -16.19
N GLU A 12 -3.82 -7.61 -15.87
CA GLU A 12 -3.31 -7.80 -14.51
C GLU A 12 -3.68 -6.56 -13.69
N LYS A 13 -4.71 -6.66 -12.85
CA LYS A 13 -5.08 -5.57 -11.94
C LYS A 13 -3.92 -5.41 -10.98
N THR A 14 -3.21 -4.29 -11.03
CA THR A 14 -2.30 -3.87 -9.96
C THR A 14 -3.06 -3.92 -8.65
N LEU A 15 -2.60 -4.71 -7.69
CA LEU A 15 -3.23 -4.80 -6.38
C LEU A 15 -2.52 -3.84 -5.44
N PRO A 16 -3.20 -2.82 -4.91
CA PRO A 16 -2.57 -1.88 -4.01
C PRO A 16 -2.17 -2.60 -2.71
N HIS A 17 -1.07 -2.14 -2.12
CA HIS A 17 -0.60 -2.62 -0.83
C HIS A 17 -1.41 -2.00 0.31
N THR A 18 -1.46 -2.70 1.45
CA THR A 18 -2.13 -2.21 2.66
C THR A 18 -1.13 -1.94 3.77
N ILE A 19 -1.19 -0.79 4.43
CA ILE A 19 -0.57 -0.61 5.74
C ILE A 19 -1.57 -1.01 6.83
N VAL A 20 -1.22 -2.03 7.61
CA VAL A 20 -2.05 -2.48 8.74
C VAL A 20 -1.90 -1.46 9.86
N THR A 21 -2.90 -0.59 10.03
CA THR A 21 -2.80 0.60 10.89
C THR A 21 -2.38 0.27 12.31
N ASP A 22 -2.92 -0.80 12.88
CA ASP A 22 -2.67 -1.19 14.26
C ASP A 22 -1.41 -2.07 14.45
N VAL A 23 -0.69 -2.38 13.36
CA VAL A 23 0.66 -2.98 13.40
C VAL A 23 1.74 -1.92 13.19
N CYS A 24 1.45 -0.90 12.36
CA CYS A 24 2.36 0.19 12.01
C CYS A 24 3.00 0.86 13.24
N GLU A 25 4.33 0.99 13.23
CA GLU A 25 5.12 1.62 14.31
C GLU A 25 5.51 3.08 14.00
N GLY A 26 5.03 3.64 12.89
CA GLY A 26 5.31 5.04 12.53
C GLY A 26 6.73 5.31 12.00
N ILE A 27 7.46 4.28 11.54
CA ILE A 27 8.86 4.39 11.04
C ILE A 27 8.99 5.29 9.80
N ALA A 28 7.97 5.32 8.94
CA ALA A 28 7.87 6.19 7.77
C ALA A 28 8.88 5.99 6.61
N ASP A 29 9.80 5.02 6.67
CA ASP A 29 10.74 4.74 5.56
C ASP A 29 10.02 4.49 4.22
N CYS A 30 8.87 3.80 4.27
CA CYS A 30 8.04 3.53 3.10
C CYS A 30 7.53 4.81 2.41
N VAL A 31 7.33 5.91 3.15
CA VAL A 31 6.83 7.19 2.62
C VAL A 31 7.84 7.77 1.63
N SER A 32 9.10 7.88 2.06
CA SER A 32 10.18 8.39 1.21
C SER A 32 10.55 7.45 0.06
N ALA A 33 10.35 6.15 0.24
CA ALA A 33 10.70 5.14 -0.75
C ALA A 33 9.62 4.94 -1.83
N CYS A 34 8.38 5.40 -1.59
CA CYS A 34 7.28 5.25 -2.54
C CYS A 34 7.51 6.13 -3.78
N PRO A 35 7.65 5.54 -4.99
CA PRO A 35 7.97 6.28 -6.21
C PRO A 35 6.84 7.19 -6.70
N VAL A 36 5.62 6.97 -6.23
CA VAL A 36 4.40 7.71 -6.61
C VAL A 36 3.80 8.50 -5.44
N ALA A 37 4.50 8.57 -4.30
CA ALA A 37 4.08 9.31 -3.11
C ALA A 37 2.65 9.01 -2.61
N CYS A 38 2.17 7.77 -2.78
CA CYS A 38 0.82 7.35 -2.36
C CYS A 38 0.67 7.02 -0.87
N ILE A 39 1.68 7.30 -0.04
CA ILE A 39 1.64 6.95 1.39
C ILE A 39 1.50 8.23 2.22
N HIS A 40 0.46 8.28 3.05
CA HIS A 40 0.08 9.47 3.79
C HIS A 40 0.05 9.19 5.29
N GLU A 41 0.38 10.21 6.09
CA GLU A 41 0.28 10.14 7.54
C GLU A 41 -1.19 10.16 7.99
N GLY A 42 -1.51 9.38 9.02
CA GLY A 42 -2.79 9.42 9.71
C GLY A 42 -2.92 10.65 10.63
N PRO A 43 -4.15 11.11 10.93
CA PRO A 43 -4.37 12.34 11.70
C PRO A 43 -4.12 12.19 13.22
N SER A 44 -3.88 10.98 13.72
CA SER A 44 -3.77 10.68 15.15
C SER A 44 -2.83 9.50 15.40
N LYS A 45 -2.63 9.13 16.67
CA LYS A 45 -1.97 7.86 17.01
C LYS A 45 -2.91 6.67 16.76
N ASN A 46 -2.34 5.49 16.50
CA ASN A 46 -3.08 4.23 16.42
C ASN A 46 -3.35 3.63 17.81
N ILE A 47 -3.87 2.39 17.89
CA ILE A 47 -4.16 1.73 19.17
C ILE A 47 -2.92 1.48 20.05
N LYS A 48 -1.72 1.48 19.47
CA LYS A 48 -0.44 1.32 20.17
C LYS A 48 0.15 2.64 20.67
N GLY A 49 -0.45 3.77 20.30
CA GLY A 49 0.07 5.10 20.62
C GLY A 49 1.18 5.59 19.67
N THR A 50 1.42 4.89 18.56
CA THR A 50 2.40 5.27 17.54
C THR A 50 1.74 6.08 16.42
N ASP A 51 2.55 6.88 15.71
CA ASP A 51 2.13 7.40 14.41
C ASP A 51 1.85 6.25 13.45
N TRP A 52 0.99 6.50 12.48
CA TRP A 52 0.64 5.49 11.48
C TRP A 52 0.42 6.15 10.14
N TYR A 53 0.47 5.32 9.11
CA TYR A 53 0.39 5.73 7.72
C TYR A 53 -0.62 4.85 6.98
N TRP A 54 -1.09 5.32 5.83
CA TRP A 54 -2.00 4.59 4.95
C TRP A 54 -1.61 4.80 3.49
N ILE A 55 -1.96 3.83 2.65
CA ILE A 55 -1.70 3.84 1.22
C ILE A 55 -2.98 4.27 0.50
N ASP A 56 -2.89 5.30 -0.34
CA ASP A 56 -3.91 5.61 -1.33
C ASP A 56 -3.92 4.50 -2.39
N PHE A 57 -4.98 3.70 -2.35
CA PHE A 57 -5.17 2.53 -3.20
C PHE A 57 -5.34 2.90 -4.68
N ASP A 58 -5.90 4.07 -4.99
CA ASP A 58 -6.09 4.52 -6.37
C ASP A 58 -4.76 4.97 -7.01
N THR A 59 -3.80 5.40 -6.18
CA THR A 59 -2.48 5.89 -6.64
C THR A 59 -1.40 4.81 -6.60
N CYS A 60 -1.57 3.75 -5.81
CA CYS A 60 -0.57 2.68 -5.69
C CYS A 60 -0.38 1.92 -7.02
N ILE A 61 0.89 1.77 -7.44
CA ILE A 61 1.26 1.09 -8.69
C ILE A 61 1.85 -0.32 -8.48
N ASP A 62 1.65 -0.93 -7.31
CA ASP A 62 2.13 -2.28 -6.98
C ASP A 62 3.65 -2.48 -7.21
N CYS A 63 4.47 -1.50 -6.83
CA CYS A 63 5.93 -1.57 -7.04
C CYS A 63 6.70 -2.39 -5.99
N GLY A 64 6.06 -2.73 -4.86
CA GLY A 64 6.64 -3.53 -3.78
C GLY A 64 7.74 -2.88 -2.93
N ILE A 65 8.21 -1.66 -3.24
CA ILE A 65 9.31 -1.02 -2.51
C ILE A 65 8.98 -0.83 -1.02
N CYS A 66 7.74 -0.46 -0.70
CA CYS A 66 7.29 -0.31 0.69
C CYS A 66 7.47 -1.59 1.52
N LEU A 67 7.23 -2.77 0.92
CA LEU A 67 7.44 -4.08 1.55
C LEU A 67 8.92 -4.36 1.85
N GLN A 68 9.82 -3.85 1.02
CA GLN A 68 11.27 -4.10 1.17
C GLN A 68 11.91 -3.21 2.24
N VAL A 69 11.41 -1.98 2.39
CA VAL A 69 12.02 -0.99 3.30
C VAL A 69 11.41 -0.99 4.70
N CYS A 70 10.17 -1.47 4.87
CA CYS A 70 9.54 -1.48 6.18
C CYS A 70 10.18 -2.57 7.08
N PRO A 71 10.80 -2.21 8.22
CA PRO A 71 11.44 -3.20 9.08
C PRO A 71 10.46 -3.94 10.00
N VAL A 72 9.17 -3.59 9.96
CA VAL A 72 8.14 -4.14 10.86
C VAL A 72 7.39 -5.25 10.13
N GLU A 73 7.59 -6.49 10.57
CA GLU A 73 6.89 -7.65 10.03
C GLU A 73 5.37 -7.49 10.13
N GLY A 74 4.67 -7.75 9.02
CA GLY A 74 3.21 -7.66 8.94
C GLY A 74 2.63 -6.24 8.97
N ALA A 75 3.46 -5.19 9.01
CA ALA A 75 2.96 -3.82 8.94
C ALA A 75 2.45 -3.44 7.55
N ILE A 76 2.95 -4.11 6.49
CA ILE A 76 2.54 -3.89 5.10
C ILE A 76 2.21 -5.24 4.45
N LEU A 77 1.07 -5.31 3.76
CA LEU A 77 0.59 -6.52 3.07
C LEU A 77 0.67 -6.35 1.56
N ALA A 78 1.02 -7.45 0.87
CA ALA A 78 1.07 -7.58 -0.59
C ALA A 78 -0.32 -7.70 -1.25
N GLU A 79 -1.35 -7.09 -0.65
CA GLU A 79 -2.75 -7.20 -1.05
C GLU A 79 -3.57 -6.02 -0.50
N GLU A 80 -4.69 -5.71 -1.16
CA GLU A 80 -5.64 -4.69 -0.73
C GLU A 80 -6.56 -5.26 0.36
N ARG A 81 -6.51 -4.67 1.56
CA ARG A 81 -7.27 -5.06 2.75
C ARG A 81 -7.83 -3.80 3.43
N PRO A 82 -8.88 -3.18 2.85
CA PRO A 82 -9.43 -1.92 3.34
C PRO A 82 -9.92 -1.99 4.80
N GLU A 83 -10.27 -3.18 5.28
CA GLU A 83 -10.71 -3.41 6.65
C GLU A 83 -9.57 -3.32 7.68
N LEU A 84 -8.31 -3.35 7.26
CA LEU A 84 -7.11 -3.28 8.12
C LEU A 84 -6.41 -1.92 8.09
N GLN A 85 -6.78 -1.06 7.13
CA GLN A 85 -6.19 0.27 6.96
C GLN A 85 -7.23 1.35 7.23
N LYS A 86 -6.98 2.17 8.25
CA LYS A 86 -7.76 3.36 8.54
C LYS A 86 -7.39 4.45 7.52
N THR A 87 -8.34 5.29 7.16
CA THR A 87 -8.10 6.52 6.39
C THR A 87 -8.73 7.70 7.12
N PRO A 88 -8.12 8.90 7.07
CA PRO A 88 -8.82 10.12 7.49
C PRO A 88 -10.02 10.32 6.56
N VAL A 89 -11.22 10.28 7.15
CA VAL A 89 -12.48 10.65 6.49
C VAL A 89 -12.62 12.16 6.37
#